data_AF-A0A147HRY1-F1
#
_entry.id   AF-A0A147HRY1-F1
#
_cell.length_a   1.000
_cell.length_b   1.000
_cell.length_c   1.000
_cell.angle_alpha   90.00
_cell.angle_beta   90.00
_cell.angle_gamma   90.00
#
_symmetry.space_group_name_H-M   'P 1'
#
loop_
_entity.id
_entity.type
_entity.pdbx_description
1 polymer ?
#
loop_
_entity_poly.entity_id
_entity_poly.type
_entity_poly.pdbx_seq_one_letter_code
_entity_poly.pdbx_strand_id
1 'polypeptide(L)'
;TYAEGGPKVEKDLVVAVHQPAKPDGDEGDKVAQEYDPESKFDLPGGSYEVKVTVGEARGTASTEVKSGAPTRVTVNLNAGVVGIKTDSAQQIDIYSAERDLNDERKHVAVNYEATYNVALNAGDYVAVATYADGQKVEKPFTIAAGKRQTVEIKQP
;
A
#
# COMPACT_ATOMS: atom_id res chain seq x y z
N THR A 1 -8.80 2.37 -7.05
CA THR A 1 -8.30 1.48 -8.13
C THR A 1 -6.81 1.30 -7.96
N TYR A 2 -6.23 0.26 -8.57
CA TYR A 2 -4.76 0.07 -8.56
C TYR A 2 -4.04 1.10 -9.45
N ALA A 3 -4.66 1.53 -10.56
CA ALA A 3 -4.15 2.58 -11.43
C ALA A 3 -5.31 3.49 -11.88
N GLU A 4 -4.99 4.64 -12.46
CA GLU A 4 -5.99 5.53 -13.04
C GLU A 4 -6.73 4.82 -14.19
N GLY A 5 -8.05 4.81 -14.14
CA GLY A 5 -8.89 4.07 -15.10
C GLY A 5 -8.73 2.53 -15.08
N GLY A 6 -7.87 2.00 -14.20
CA GLY A 6 -7.61 0.57 -14.07
C GLY A 6 -8.68 -0.18 -13.27
N PRO A 7 -8.53 -1.51 -13.12
CA PRO A 7 -9.49 -2.32 -12.38
C PRO A 7 -9.66 -1.83 -10.93
N LYS A 8 -10.87 -2.03 -10.40
CA LYS A 8 -11.18 -1.81 -8.99
C LYS A 8 -10.38 -2.78 -8.13
N VAL A 9 -10.09 -2.36 -6.91
CA VAL A 9 -9.66 -3.29 -5.86
C VAL A 9 -10.93 -3.96 -5.36
N GLU A 10 -10.94 -5.29 -5.25
CA GLU A 10 -12.14 -6.03 -4.85
C GLU A 10 -12.11 -6.53 -3.41
N LYS A 11 -10.92 -6.69 -2.82
CA LYS A 11 -10.72 -7.33 -1.52
C LYS A 11 -9.59 -6.69 -0.73
N ASP A 12 -9.56 -6.98 0.57
CA ASP A 12 -8.48 -6.65 1.50
C ASP A 12 -8.15 -5.15 1.58
N LEU A 13 -9.15 -4.32 1.25
CA LEU A 13 -9.04 -2.88 1.37
C LEU A 13 -9.62 -2.38 2.70
N VAL A 14 -9.06 -1.28 3.17
CA VAL A 14 -9.63 -0.46 4.22
C VAL A 14 -9.88 0.92 3.62
N VAL A 15 -11.11 1.42 3.73
CA VAL A 15 -11.51 2.78 3.37
C VAL A 15 -11.76 3.54 4.66
N ALA A 16 -10.89 4.49 4.99
CA ALA A 16 -11.05 5.37 6.14
C ALA A 16 -11.34 6.79 5.69
N VAL A 17 -12.26 7.46 6.37
CA VAL A 17 -12.53 8.88 6.18
C VAL A 17 -12.04 9.64 7.40
N HIS A 18 -11.24 10.66 7.15
CA HIS A 18 -10.66 11.52 8.18
C HIS A 18 -11.10 12.97 7.96
N GLN A 19 -11.08 13.75 9.03
CA GLN A 19 -11.06 15.21 8.91
C GLN A 19 -9.80 15.68 8.15
N PRO A 20 -9.76 16.92 7.64
CA PRO A 20 -8.55 17.47 7.05
C PRO A 20 -7.37 17.38 8.03
N ALA A 21 -6.16 17.31 7.49
CA ALA A 21 -4.95 17.36 8.30
C ALA A 21 -4.97 18.56 9.26
N LYS A 22 -4.43 18.34 10.46
CA LYS A 22 -4.33 19.35 11.50
C LYS A 22 -3.34 20.46 11.07
N PRO A 23 -3.43 21.67 11.62
CA PRO A 23 -2.56 22.78 11.23
C PRO A 23 -1.05 22.52 11.43
N ASP A 24 -0.70 21.59 12.31
CA ASP A 24 0.67 21.12 12.56
C ASP A 24 1.15 20.05 11.57
N GLY A 25 0.28 19.61 10.65
CA GLY A 25 0.55 18.58 9.66
C GLY A 25 0.18 17.17 10.09
N ASP A 26 -0.31 17.00 11.33
CA ASP A 26 -0.76 15.69 11.81
C ASP A 26 -2.03 15.23 11.09
N GLU A 27 -2.25 13.92 11.09
CA GLU A 27 -3.46 13.34 10.54
C GLU A 27 -4.71 13.84 11.27
N GLY A 28 -5.71 14.25 10.48
CA GLY A 28 -7.03 14.60 11.00
C GLY A 28 -7.72 13.40 11.62
N ASP A 29 -8.67 13.64 12.53
CA ASP A 29 -9.31 12.57 13.26
C ASP A 29 -10.13 11.67 12.31
N LYS A 30 -10.05 10.34 12.52
CA LYS A 30 -10.83 9.36 11.76
C LYS A 30 -12.30 9.44 12.16
N VAL A 31 -13.18 9.67 11.20
CA VAL A 31 -14.63 9.83 11.43
C VAL A 31 -15.44 8.63 10.96
N ALA A 32 -14.92 7.85 10.00
CA ALA A 32 -15.57 6.63 9.52
C ALA A 32 -14.57 5.64 8.94
N GLN A 33 -14.94 4.36 8.88
CA GLN A 33 -14.14 3.32 8.26
C GLN A 33 -15.02 2.17 7.79
N GLU A 34 -14.71 1.64 6.61
CA GLU A 34 -15.34 0.46 6.01
C GLU A 34 -14.28 -0.40 5.30
N TYR A 35 -14.66 -1.61 4.89
CA TYR A 35 -13.78 -2.59 4.25
C TYR A 35 -14.26 -2.99 2.84
N ASP A 36 -15.17 -2.20 2.26
CA ASP A 36 -15.84 -2.47 0.98
C ASP A 36 -15.40 -1.48 -0.13
N PRO A 37 -15.18 -1.93 -1.38
CA PRO A 37 -14.76 -1.03 -2.46
C PRO A 37 -15.81 -0.03 -2.92
N GLU A 38 -17.08 -0.23 -2.56
CA GLU A 38 -18.21 0.65 -2.83
C GLU A 38 -18.83 1.21 -1.54
N SER A 39 -17.99 1.35 -0.50
CA SER A 39 -18.33 1.96 0.79
C SER A 39 -19.13 3.25 0.66
N LYS A 40 -20.16 3.39 1.49
CA LYS A 40 -21.02 4.57 1.57
C LYS A 40 -20.98 5.11 2.99
N PHE A 41 -20.86 6.42 3.10
CA PHE A 41 -20.77 7.11 4.39
C PHE A 41 -21.78 8.25 4.42
N ASP A 42 -22.57 8.30 5.49
CA ASP A 42 -23.44 9.44 5.79
C ASP A 42 -22.65 10.43 6.66
N LEU A 43 -22.16 11.50 6.03
CA LEU A 43 -21.31 12.49 6.67
C LEU A 43 -21.97 13.88 6.64
N PRO A 44 -21.76 14.70 7.68
CA PRO A 44 -22.08 16.12 7.63
C PRO A 44 -21.40 16.82 6.44
N GLY A 45 -21.95 17.98 6.05
CA GLY A 45 -21.30 18.82 5.06
C GLY A 45 -19.96 19.33 5.58
N GLY A 46 -18.89 19.22 4.77
CA GLY A 46 -17.54 19.59 5.17
C GLY A 46 -16.44 18.98 4.30
N SER A 47 -15.20 19.32 4.61
CA SER A 47 -14.01 18.78 3.94
C SER A 47 -13.51 17.51 4.62
N TYR A 48 -13.05 16.55 3.85
CA TYR A 48 -12.57 15.24 4.33
C TYR A 48 -11.38 14.73 3.51
N GLU A 49 -10.59 13.85 4.12
CA GLU A 49 -9.61 13.01 3.45
C GLU A 49 -10.10 11.55 3.42
N VAL A 50 -10.20 10.98 2.23
CA VAL A 50 -10.50 9.55 2.03
C VAL A 50 -9.19 8.82 1.83
N LYS A 51 -8.85 7.93 2.76
CA LYS A 51 -7.64 7.11 2.77
C LYS A 51 -8.00 5.67 2.47
N VAL A 52 -7.33 5.09 1.48
CA VAL A 52 -7.52 3.68 1.11
C VAL A 52 -6.21 2.94 1.31
N THR A 53 -6.27 1.81 2.00
CA THR A 53 -5.12 0.91 2.21
C THR A 53 -5.43 -0.46 1.64
N VAL A 54 -4.48 -1.08 0.95
CA VAL A 54 -4.56 -2.46 0.42
C VAL A 54 -3.18 -3.09 0.55
N GLY A 55 -3.02 -4.09 1.41
CA GLY A 55 -1.68 -4.55 1.80
C GLY A 55 -0.87 -3.37 2.36
N GLU A 56 0.27 -3.07 1.74
CA GLU A 56 1.09 -1.90 2.09
C GLU A 56 0.84 -0.67 1.21
N ALA A 57 0.10 -0.83 0.11
CA ALA A 57 -0.25 0.28 -0.76
C ALA A 57 -1.26 1.21 -0.07
N ARG A 58 -0.97 2.51 -0.07
CA ARG A 58 -1.85 3.55 0.48
C ARG A 58 -2.13 4.63 -0.55
N GLY A 59 -3.34 5.18 -0.55
CA GLY A 59 -3.70 6.32 -1.38
C GLY A 59 -4.69 7.22 -0.67
N THR A 60 -4.61 8.53 -0.96
CA THR A 60 -5.45 9.55 -0.33
C THR A 60 -6.09 10.42 -1.40
N ALA A 61 -7.36 10.78 -1.20
CA ALA A 61 -8.01 11.82 -1.97
C ALA A 61 -8.76 12.78 -1.03
N SER A 62 -8.59 14.08 -1.25
CA SER A 62 -9.38 15.10 -0.56
C SER A 62 -10.72 15.30 -1.25
N THR A 63 -11.77 15.57 -0.47
CA THR A 63 -13.10 15.83 -1.00
C THR A 63 -13.88 16.81 -0.14
N GLU A 64 -14.86 17.47 -0.75
CA GLU A 64 -15.84 18.30 -0.06
C GLU A 64 -17.22 17.65 -0.19
N VAL A 65 -17.83 17.32 0.96
CA VAL A 65 -19.19 16.79 1.04
C VAL A 65 -20.16 17.96 1.14
N LYS A 66 -21.10 18.03 0.19
CA LYS A 66 -22.18 19.02 0.21
C LYS A 66 -23.44 18.39 0.77
N SER A 67 -24.13 19.11 1.65
CA SER A 67 -25.38 18.61 2.24
C SER A 67 -26.42 18.29 1.16
N GLY A 68 -27.07 17.13 1.27
CA GLY A 68 -28.16 16.71 0.39
C GLY A 68 -27.77 16.21 -1.00
N ALA A 69 -26.47 16.11 -1.33
CA ALA A 69 -26.01 15.58 -2.60
C ALA A 69 -24.92 14.50 -2.41
N PRO A 70 -24.98 13.36 -3.12
CA PRO A 70 -23.94 12.34 -3.01
C PRO A 70 -22.64 12.83 -3.67
N THR A 71 -21.54 12.79 -2.91
CA THR A 71 -20.19 13.00 -3.43
C THR A 71 -19.57 11.64 -3.77
N ARG A 72 -19.14 11.45 -5.02
CA ARG A 72 -18.38 10.26 -5.43
C ARG A 72 -16.89 10.58 -5.42
N VAL A 73 -16.11 9.76 -4.73
CA VAL A 73 -14.66 9.88 -4.64
C VAL A 73 -14.02 8.63 -5.23
N THR A 74 -13.05 8.83 -6.13
CA THR A 74 -12.20 7.75 -6.62
C THR A 74 -10.81 7.95 -6.06
N VAL A 75 -10.31 6.99 -5.29
CA VAL A 75 -8.93 6.97 -4.82
C VAL A 75 -8.09 6.10 -5.76
N ASN A 76 -7.09 6.71 -6.38
CA ASN A 76 -6.06 6.00 -7.13
C ASN A 76 -4.92 5.65 -6.17
N LEU A 77 -4.66 4.36 -5.97
CA LEU A 77 -3.56 3.90 -5.12
C LEU A 77 -2.20 4.07 -5.80
N ASN A 78 -2.16 4.23 -7.12
CA ASN A 78 -0.93 4.18 -7.91
C ASN A 78 -0.08 2.97 -7.50
N ALA A 79 -0.66 1.77 -7.52
CA ALA A 79 -0.15 0.57 -6.88
C ALA A 79 -0.20 -0.65 -7.80
N GLY A 80 0.72 -1.58 -7.57
CA GLY A 80 0.76 -2.88 -8.24
C GLY A 80 0.86 -4.01 -7.21
N VAL A 81 0.82 -5.25 -7.68
CA VAL A 81 0.93 -6.43 -6.82
C VAL A 81 2.20 -7.21 -7.16
N VAL A 82 2.97 -7.57 -6.14
CA VAL A 82 4.11 -8.48 -6.28
C VAL A 82 3.83 -9.78 -5.55
N GLY A 83 4.09 -10.89 -6.22
CA GLY A 83 4.28 -12.19 -5.60
C GLY A 83 5.77 -12.46 -5.45
N ILE A 84 6.29 -12.51 -4.23
CA ILE A 84 7.66 -12.94 -3.96
C ILE A 84 7.63 -14.42 -3.63
N LYS A 85 8.53 -15.19 -4.25
CA LYS A 85 8.69 -16.62 -3.98
C LYS A 85 10.15 -16.93 -3.67
N THR A 86 10.36 -17.65 -2.60
CA THR A 86 11.65 -18.23 -2.23
C THR A 86 11.57 -19.75 -2.26
N ASP A 87 12.72 -20.39 -2.30
CA ASP A 87 12.86 -21.85 -2.15
C ASP A 87 12.69 -22.28 -0.69
N SER A 88 13.36 -21.61 0.26
CA SER A 88 13.37 -22.01 1.68
C SER A 88 13.59 -20.87 2.67
N ALA A 89 13.45 -19.61 2.24
CA ALA A 89 13.66 -18.47 3.14
C ALA A 89 12.64 -18.48 4.28
N GLN A 90 13.11 -18.15 5.49
CA GLN A 90 12.29 -18.07 6.70
C GLN A 90 11.71 -16.67 6.92
N GLN A 91 12.27 -15.66 6.26
CA GLN A 91 11.81 -14.28 6.33
C GLN A 91 12.05 -13.58 4.99
N ILE A 92 11.08 -12.78 4.57
CA ILE A 92 11.15 -11.88 3.42
C ILE A 92 10.88 -10.47 3.94
N ASP A 93 11.88 -9.61 3.89
CA ASP A 93 11.70 -8.17 4.12
C ASP A 93 11.62 -7.44 2.78
N ILE A 94 10.82 -6.38 2.74
CA ILE A 94 10.77 -5.45 1.62
C ILE A 94 11.21 -4.08 2.13
N TYR A 95 12.15 -3.47 1.41
CA TYR A 95 12.63 -2.12 1.67
C TYR A 95 12.43 -1.22 0.45
N SER A 96 12.38 0.10 0.65
CA SER A 96 12.57 1.06 -0.43
C SER A 96 13.94 0.87 -1.08
N ALA A 97 14.06 1.07 -2.38
CA ALA A 97 15.37 1.02 -3.03
C ALA A 97 16.28 2.20 -2.64
N GLU A 98 15.68 3.38 -2.43
CA GLU A 98 16.36 4.59 -1.99
C GLU A 98 16.91 4.42 -0.56
N ARG A 99 18.11 4.95 -0.36
CA ARG A 99 18.79 5.03 0.93
C ARG A 99 18.77 6.47 1.43
N ASP A 100 18.67 6.62 2.75
CA ASP A 100 18.80 7.91 3.40
C ASP A 100 20.27 8.35 3.53
N LEU A 101 20.50 9.48 4.21
CA LEU A 101 21.84 10.03 4.43
C LEU A 101 22.74 9.16 5.32
N ASN A 102 22.17 8.18 6.02
CA ASN A 102 22.88 7.21 6.86
C ASN A 102 23.13 5.89 6.13
N ASP A 103 22.83 5.82 4.83
CA ASP A 103 22.90 4.61 3.99
C ASP A 103 21.87 3.53 4.40
N GLU A 104 20.79 3.93 5.07
CA GLU A 104 19.71 3.03 5.51
C GLU A 104 18.54 3.06 4.53
N ARG A 105 17.97 1.88 4.23
CA ARG A 105 16.71 1.79 3.47
C ARG A 105 15.53 1.79 4.42
N LYS A 106 14.43 2.44 4.02
CA LYS A 106 13.18 2.38 4.76
C LYS A 106 12.58 0.98 4.66
N HIS A 107 12.30 0.34 5.80
CA HIS A 107 11.55 -0.91 5.86
C HIS A 107 10.07 -0.67 5.49
N VAL A 108 9.52 -1.57 4.68
CA VAL A 108 8.17 -1.44 4.12
C VAL A 108 7.28 -2.58 4.58
N ALA A 109 7.78 -3.81 4.55
CA ALA A 109 7.01 -5.00 4.94
C ALA A 109 7.92 -6.14 5.40
N VAL A 110 7.34 -7.05 6.17
CA VAL A 110 7.95 -8.32 6.55
C VAL A 110 6.94 -9.46 6.38
N ASN A 111 7.43 -10.61 5.95
CA ASN A 111 6.69 -11.87 5.87
C ASN A 111 7.56 -13.02 6.36
N TYR A 112 6.97 -13.99 7.06
CA TYR A 112 7.69 -15.14 7.65
C TYR A 112 7.42 -16.46 6.92
N GLU A 113 6.83 -16.39 5.73
CA GLU A 113 6.62 -17.53 4.84
C GLU A 113 7.53 -17.43 3.61
N ALA A 114 7.78 -18.57 2.95
CA ALA A 114 8.56 -18.63 1.72
C ALA A 114 7.87 -17.95 0.52
N THR A 115 6.58 -17.63 0.64
CA THR A 115 5.84 -16.88 -0.38
C THR A 115 5.15 -15.68 0.22
N TYR A 116 5.14 -14.56 -0.51
CA TYR A 116 4.46 -13.34 -0.08
C TYR A 116 3.73 -12.68 -1.25
N ASN A 117 2.43 -12.40 -1.09
CA ASN A 117 1.66 -11.63 -2.06
C ASN A 117 1.25 -10.32 -1.40
N VAL A 118 1.72 -9.19 -1.94
CA VAL A 118 1.48 -7.88 -1.35
C VAL A 118 1.26 -6.83 -2.43
N ALA A 119 0.33 -5.92 -2.15
CA ALA A 119 0.16 -4.71 -2.93
C ALA A 119 1.08 -3.62 -2.38
N LEU A 120 1.80 -2.95 -3.28
CA LEU A 120 2.73 -1.86 -2.99
C LEU A 120 2.41 -0.67 -3.89
N ASN A 121 2.65 0.54 -3.40
CA ASN A 121 2.67 1.71 -4.28
C ASN A 121 3.74 1.55 -5.38
N ALA A 122 3.56 2.25 -6.50
CA ALA A 122 4.52 2.24 -7.59
C ALA A 122 5.84 2.87 -7.13
N GLY A 123 6.96 2.27 -7.53
CA GLY A 123 8.28 2.65 -7.08
C GLY A 123 9.28 1.50 -7.11
N ASP A 124 10.51 1.80 -6.72
CA ASP A 124 11.61 0.83 -6.67
C ASP A 124 11.81 0.30 -5.26
N TYR A 125 11.98 -1.01 -5.16
CA TYR A 125 12.08 -1.75 -3.90
C TYR A 125 13.20 -2.78 -3.96
N VAL A 126 13.58 -3.28 -2.79
CA VAL A 126 14.45 -4.46 -2.66
C VAL A 126 13.83 -5.46 -1.70
N ALA A 127 13.70 -6.70 -2.17
CA ALA A 127 13.33 -7.82 -1.34
C ALA A 127 14.59 -8.46 -0.76
N VAL A 128 14.58 -8.77 0.54
CA VAL A 128 15.66 -9.44 1.24
C VAL A 128 15.12 -10.74 1.82
N ALA A 129 15.56 -11.86 1.26
CA ALA A 129 15.23 -13.20 1.75
C ALA A 129 16.29 -13.64 2.76
N THR A 130 15.88 -13.97 3.99
CA THR A 130 16.76 -14.51 5.03
C THR A 130 16.51 -16.00 5.21
N TYR A 131 17.57 -16.80 5.11
CA TYR A 131 17.55 -18.26 5.20
C TYR A 131 17.91 -18.75 6.62
N ALA A 132 17.67 -20.04 6.87
CA ALA A 132 17.85 -20.66 8.19
C ALA A 132 19.30 -20.57 8.73
N ASP A 133 20.29 -20.51 7.85
CA ASP A 133 21.71 -20.35 8.17
C ASP A 133 22.11 -18.86 8.38
N GLY A 134 21.15 -17.94 8.32
CA GLY A 134 21.36 -16.51 8.43
C GLY A 134 21.80 -15.83 7.13
N GLN A 135 21.96 -16.58 6.04
CA GLN A 135 22.28 -16.00 4.74
C GLN A 135 21.15 -15.07 4.28
N LYS A 136 21.54 -13.93 3.69
CA LYS A 136 20.61 -12.97 3.09
C LYS A 136 20.84 -12.86 1.59
N VAL A 137 19.78 -12.93 0.82
CA VAL A 137 19.80 -12.71 -0.63
C VAL A 137 18.91 -11.53 -0.97
N GLU A 138 19.49 -10.50 -1.57
CA GLU A 138 18.77 -9.31 -2.02
C GLU A 138 18.36 -9.42 -3.48
N LYS A 139 17.16 -8.94 -3.80
CA LYS A 139 16.66 -8.82 -5.17
C LYS A 139 15.93 -7.48 -5.37
N PRO A 140 16.46 -6.56 -6.19
CA PRO A 140 15.74 -5.34 -6.56
C PRO A 140 14.59 -5.65 -7.52
N PHE A 141 13.52 -4.86 -7.42
CA PHE A 141 12.36 -4.92 -8.31
C PHE A 141 11.63 -3.56 -8.36
N THR A 142 10.88 -3.33 -9.44
CA THR A 142 10.12 -2.09 -9.65
C THR A 142 8.63 -2.39 -9.74
N ILE A 143 7.80 -1.72 -8.95
CA ILE A 143 6.35 -1.82 -9.02
C ILE A 143 5.80 -0.80 -10.01
N ALA A 144 5.09 -1.31 -11.02
CA ALA A 144 4.30 -0.50 -11.93
C ALA A 144 2.81 -0.55 -11.53
N ALA A 145 2.16 0.62 -11.52
CA ALA A 145 0.75 0.73 -11.16
C ALA A 145 -0.15 -0.11 -12.09
N GLY A 146 -1.16 -0.76 -11.51
CA GLY A 146 -2.12 -1.59 -12.24
C GLY A 146 -1.56 -2.91 -12.77
N LYS A 147 -0.30 -3.25 -12.45
CA LYS A 147 0.34 -4.51 -12.89
C LYS A 147 0.55 -5.47 -11.74
N ARG A 148 0.56 -6.76 -12.09
CA ARG A 148 1.06 -7.84 -11.23
C ARG A 148 2.38 -8.35 -11.77
N GLN A 149 3.32 -8.66 -10.88
CA GLN A 149 4.57 -9.34 -11.22
C GLN A 149 4.90 -10.45 -10.23
N THR A 150 5.92 -11.24 -10.54
CA THR A 150 6.49 -12.25 -9.63
C THR A 150 8.00 -12.07 -9.56
N VAL A 151 8.53 -12.15 -8.35
CA VAL A 151 9.97 -12.09 -8.05
C VAL A 151 10.36 -13.42 -7.42
N GLU A 152 11.31 -14.12 -8.03
CA GLU A 152 11.89 -15.34 -7.47
C GLU A 152 13.26 -15.05 -6.89
N ILE A 153 13.50 -15.56 -5.67
CA ILE A 153 14.77 -15.47 -4.96
C ILE A 153 15.13 -16.90 -4.55
N LYS A 154 16.36 -17.33 -4.82
CA LYS A 154 16.83 -18.67 -4.44
C LYS A 154 18.10 -18.54 -3.63
N GLN A 155 18.35 -19.50 -2.75
CA GLN A 155 19.66 -19.61 -2.15
C GLN A 155 20.66 -20.02 -3.26
N PRO A 156 21.79 -19.29 -3.41
CA PRO A 156 22.84 -19.64 -4.38
C PRO A 156 23.47 -21.00 -4.11
#